data_AF-A0A815D3R1-F1
#
_entry.id   AF-A0A815D3R1-F1
#
_cell.length_a   1.000
_cell.length_b   1.000
_cell.length_c   1.000
_cell.angle_alpha   90.00
_cell.angle_beta   90.00
_cell.angle_gamma   90.00
#
_symmetry.space_group_name_H-M   'P 1'
#
loop_
_entity.id
_entity.type
_entity.pdbx_description
1 polymer ?
#
loop_
_entity_poly.entity_id
_entity_poly.type
_entity_poly.pdbx_seq_one_letter_code
_entity_poly.pdbx_strand_id
1 'polypeptide(L)' 'TSHYGLLGLNKVISIEGAPFGITSNIICPGNIKTLADLILFLPSDQARSITGQSIPWCLT' A
#
# COMPACT_ATOMS: atom_id res chain seq x y z
N THR A 1 1.82 14.38 10.98
CA THR A 1 3.28 14.24 10.81
C THR A 1 3.76 12.80 10.86
N SER A 2 3.15 11.93 11.67
CA SER A 2 3.53 10.50 11.79
C SER A 2 3.33 9.66 10.53
N HIS A 3 2.30 9.92 9.70
CA HIS A 3 2.05 9.12 8.48
C HIS A 3 3.13 9.28 7.39
N TYR A 4 3.81 10.43 7.34
CA TYR A 4 4.88 10.67 6.37
C TYR A 4 6.13 9.80 6.61
N GLY A 5 6.40 9.43 7.86
CA GLY A 5 7.49 8.51 8.19
C GLY A 5 7.24 7.10 7.65
N LEU A 6 5.99 6.64 7.71
CA LEU A 6 5.60 5.35 7.14
C LEU A 6 5.71 5.36 5.60
N LEU A 7 5.36 6.46 4.93
CA LEU A 7 5.53 6.60 3.48
C LEU A 7 6.98 6.40 3.02
N GLY A 8 7.94 7.03 3.72
CA GLY A 8 9.36 6.85 3.45
C GLY A 8 9.82 5.42 3.70
N LEU A 9 9.34 4.80 4.78
CA LEU A 9 9.65 3.41 5.13
C LEU A 9 9.12 2.41 4.09
N ASN A 10 7.89 2.58 3.62
CA ASN A 10 7.29 1.70 2.62
C ASN A 10 8.04 1.72 1.29
N LYS A 11 8.56 2.88 0.90
CA LYS A 11 9.39 2.97 -0.31
C LYS A 11 10.63 2.09 -0.21
N VAL A 12 11.30 2.09 0.95
CA VAL A 12 12.49 1.26 1.16
C VAL A 12 12.12 -0.22 1.21
N ILE A 13 11.10 -0.58 1.99
CA ILE A 13 10.64 -1.98 2.10
C ILE A 13 10.19 -2.53 0.74
N SER A 14 9.51 -1.72 -0.08
CA SER A 14 9.06 -2.16 -1.40
C SER A 14 10.22 -2.44 -2.35
N ILE A 15 11.33 -1.70 -2.24
CA ILE A 15 12.51 -1.90 -3.09
C ILE A 15 13.30 -3.12 -2.61
N GLU A 16 13.49 -3.27 -1.30
CA GLU A 16 14.21 -4.40 -0.70
C GLU A 16 13.41 -5.72 -0.78
N GLY A 17 12.08 -5.65 -0.74
CA GLY A 17 11.16 -6.79 -0.83
C GLY A 17 10.86 -7.25 -2.27
N ALA A 18 11.06 -6.37 -3.27
CA ALA A 18 10.87 -6.68 -4.68
C ALA A 18 11.63 -7.95 -5.17
N PRO A 19 12.91 -8.18 -4.85
CA PRO A 19 13.63 -9.39 -5.28
C PRO A 19 13.04 -10.69 -4.69
N PHE A 20 12.31 -10.60 -3.57
CA PHE A 20 11.62 -11.73 -2.95
C PHE A 20 10.16 -11.87 -3.41
N GLY A 21 9.72 -11.04 -4.36
CA GLY A 21 8.33 -11.01 -4.81
C GLY A 21 7.34 -10.47 -3.77
N ILE A 22 7.85 -9.77 -2.74
CA ILE A 22 7.04 -9.20 -1.66
C ILE A 22 6.60 -7.80 -2.05
N THR A 23 5.29 -7.55 -1.97
CA THR A 23 4.68 -6.26 -2.28
C THR A 23 4.30 -5.55 -0.99
N SER A 24 4.81 -4.34 -0.74
CA SER A 24 4.42 -3.53 0.42
C SER A 24 3.66 -2.28 -0.01
N ASN A 25 2.48 -2.07 0.57
CA ASN A 25 1.61 -0.94 0.30
C ASN A 25 1.16 -0.32 1.63
N ILE A 26 1.04 1.01 1.65
CA ILE A 26 0.48 1.74 2.78
C ILE A 26 -0.90 2.26 2.42
N ILE A 27 -1.85 2.00 3.30
CA ILE A 27 -3.22 2.51 3.22
C ILE A 27 -3.43 3.44 4.40
N CYS A 28 -3.87 4.67 4.13
CA CYS A 28 -4.30 5.61 5.16
C CYS A 28 -5.84 5.67 5.13
N PRO A 29 -6.54 4.86 5.94
CA PRO A 29 -7.99 4.73 5.83
C PRO A 29 -8.75 5.95 6.37
N GLY A 30 -9.78 6.35 5.63
CA GLY A 30 -10.81 7.31 6.06
C GLY A 30 -12.22 6.69 6.17
N ASN A 31 -12.58 5.75 5.28
CA ASN A 31 -13.80 4.94 5.34
C ASN A 31 -13.48 3.48 5.65
N ILE A 32 -14.33 2.88 6.48
CA ILE A 32 -14.30 1.43 6.77
C ILE A 32 -14.62 0.60 5.51
N LYS A 33 -15.53 1.08 4.65
CA LYS A 33 -15.97 0.33 3.46
C LYS A 33 -14.82 0.14 2.46
N THR A 34 -14.13 1.23 2.13
CA THR A 34 -12.97 1.21 1.22
C THR A 34 -11.78 0.42 1.78
N LEU A 35 -11.65 0.35 3.11
CA LEU A 35 -10.59 -0.44 3.74
C LEU A 35 -10.80 -1.95 3.49
N ALA A 36 -12.03 -2.43 3.66
CA ALA A 36 -12.35 -3.84 3.46
C ALA A 36 -12.11 -4.27 2.01
N ASP A 37 -12.51 -3.44 1.05
CA ASP A 37 -12.29 -3.69 -0.38
C ASP A 37 -10.80 -3.72 -0.73
N LEU A 38 -9.99 -2.80 -0.18
CA LEU A 38 -8.55 -2.76 -0.42
C LEU A 38 -7.81 -3.96 0.22
N ILE A 39 -8.21 -4.40 1.41
CA ILE A 39 -7.63 -5.58 2.06
C ILE A 39 -7.92 -6.84 1.24
N LEU A 40 -9.08 -6.93 0.61
CA LEU A 40 -9.41 -8.03 -0.32
C LEU A 40 -8.67 -7.91 -1.65
N PHE A 41 -8.43 -6.67 -2.11
CA PHE A 41 -7.76 -6.40 -3.38
C PHE A 41 -6.25 -6.69 -3.32
N LEU A 42 -5.56 -6.34 -2.24
CA LEU A 42 -4.11 -6.55 -2.09
C LEU A 42 -3.61 -8.00 -2.32
N PRO A 43 -4.31 -9.06 -1.87
CA PRO A 43 -3.94 -10.45 -2.19
C PRO A 43 -4.37 -10.90 -3.60
N SER A 44 -5.13 -10.09 -4.34
CA SER A 44 -5.51 -10.38 -5.72
C SER A 44 -4.31 -10.22 -6.66
N ASP A 45 -4.26 -11.04 -7.72
CA ASP A 45 -3.25 -10.94 -8.78
C ASP A 45 -3.23 -9.56 -9.45
N GLN A 46 -4.34 -8.81 -9.38
CA GLN A 46 -4.44 -7.46 -9.92
C GLN A 46 -3.59 -6.45 -9.13
N ALA A 47 -3.42 -6.65 -7.82
CA ALA A 47 -2.66 -5.75 -6.96
C ALA A 47 -1.15 -5.89 -7.10
N ARG A 48 -0.69 -6.93 -7.81
CA ARG A 48 0.74 -7.15 -8.11
C ARG A 48 1.35 -6.01 -8.95
N SER A 49 0.51 -5.22 -9.61
CA SER A 49 0.91 -4.05 -10.40
C SER A 49 1.07 -2.75 -9.60
N ILE A 50 0.56 -2.69 -8.36
CA ILE A 50 0.51 -1.46 -7.55
C ILE A 50 1.51 -1.46 -6.39
N THR A 51 2.68 -2.07 -6.57
CA THR A 51 3.69 -2.21 -5.51
C THR A 51 4.28 -0.87 -5.08
N GLY A 52 4.55 -0.72 -3.78
CA GLY A 52 5.18 0.48 -3.21
C GLY A 52 4.29 1.72 -3.24
N GLN A 53 3.00 1.55 -3.55
CA GLN A 53 2.06 2.65 -3.61
C GLN A 53 1.65 3.05 -2.20
N SER A 54 1.56 4.36 -2.00
CA SER A 54 0.72 4.91 -0.96
C SER A 54 -0.65 5.13 -1.56
N ILE A 55 -1.67 4.58 -0.93
CA ILE A 55 -3.06 4.83 -1.29
C ILE A 55 -3.59 5.83 -0.26
N PRO A 56 -3.29 7.13 -0.43
CA PRO A 56 -3.92 8.15 0.38
C PRO A 56 -5.40 8.24 -0.04
N TRP A 57 -6.23 8.67 0.89
CA TRP A 57 -7.61 9.13 0.69
C TRP A 57 -7.75 10.28 -0.36
N CYS A 58 -6.69 10.66 -1.08
CA CYS A 58 -6.60 11.88 -1.90
C CYS A 58 -6.52 11.60 -3.42
N LEU A 59 -6.81 10.38 -3.88
CA LEU A 59 -6.86 10.06 -5.32
C LEU A 59 -8.26 9.58 -5.77
N THR A 60 -9.31 10.05 -5.10
CA THR A 60 -10.71 10.02 -5.60
C THR A 60 -11.32 11.39 -5.42
#